data_AF-A0A8D1ZLB4-F1
#
_entry.id   AF-A0A8D1ZLB4-F1
#
_cell.length_a   1.000
_cell.length_b   1.000
_cell.length_c   1.000
_cell.angle_alpha   90.00
_cell.angle_beta   90.00
_cell.angle_gamma   90.00
#
_symmetry.space_group_name_H-M   'P 1'
#
loop_
_entity.id
_entity.type
_entity.pdbx_description
1 polymer ?
#
loop_
_entity_poly.entity_id
_entity_poly.type
_entity_poly.pdbx_seq_one_letter_code
_entity_poly.pdbx_strand_id
1 'polypeptide(L)'
;GRRGRRVGSAAVAPAGPTLSSRLAGCFLQRLQGWPRRAALHHVHLRGARREQQRLRRGLPAAARHRPLEEATAGQSQVQPDAGRKEPAALRETGLIKTSPELAESCTWFPESYVIYPTNLKTPVAPAQNGIHPPIHSSRTDEREFFLTSYNKKKEDGEGNVWIAKSSAGAKGEGILISSEATELLDFIDNQGQVHVIQKYLERPLLLEPGHRKFDIRSWVLVDHQYNIYLYREGVLRTASEPYHTDNFQDKTCHLTNHCIQKEYSKNYGKYEEGNEMFFEEFNQYLTSALNITLESSILLQIKHIIRSCLLSVEPAISTRHLPYQSFQLFGFDFMVDEDLKVWLIEVNGAPACAQKLYAELCQGIVDIAIASVFPPPDAEQQQQQPPPAAFIKL
;
A
#
# COMPACT_ATOMS: atom_id res chain seq x y z
N GLY A 1 -27.23 2.55 69.00
CA GLY A 1 -25.90 2.83 69.58
C GLY A 1 -24.88 2.93 68.47
N ARG A 2 -24.08 4.00 68.45
CA ARG A 2 -23.05 4.31 67.45
C ARG A 2 -21.89 3.29 67.45
N ARG A 3 -21.36 2.95 66.27
CA ARG A 3 -19.98 3.27 65.81
C ARG A 3 -19.75 2.71 64.41
N GLY A 4 -19.33 3.57 63.49
CA GLY A 4 -19.05 3.22 62.10
C GLY A 4 -17.58 2.88 61.83
N ARG A 5 -17.29 2.46 60.58
CA ARG A 5 -16.00 2.64 59.90
C ARG A 5 -16.23 2.69 58.39
N ARG A 6 -15.51 3.62 57.74
CA ARG A 6 -15.57 3.99 56.32
C ARG A 6 -14.72 3.07 55.44
N VAL A 7 -15.13 3.07 54.16
CA VAL A 7 -14.57 2.59 52.89
C VAL A 7 -13.05 2.75 52.70
N GLY A 8 -12.43 1.80 51.98
CA GLY A 8 -11.10 1.92 51.38
C GLY A 8 -10.94 1.08 50.11
N SER A 9 -10.68 1.76 48.99
CA SER A 9 -10.52 1.27 47.61
C SER A 9 -9.17 0.59 47.35
N ALA A 10 -9.16 -0.27 46.32
CA ALA A 10 -8.09 -1.11 45.80
C ALA A 10 -6.79 -0.39 45.37
N ALA A 11 -5.66 -1.11 45.43
CA ALA A 11 -4.43 -0.82 44.72
C ALA A 11 -3.90 -2.09 44.02
N VAL A 12 -3.85 -2.05 42.68
CA VAL A 12 -3.29 -3.08 41.79
C VAL A 12 -1.84 -2.70 41.48
N ALA A 13 -0.92 -3.66 41.58
CA ALA A 13 0.49 -3.50 41.25
C ALA A 13 0.72 -3.32 39.74
N PRO A 14 1.70 -2.51 39.28
CA PRO A 14 1.96 -2.34 37.86
C PRO A 14 2.73 -3.55 37.30
N ALA A 15 2.21 -4.11 36.20
CA ALA A 15 2.85 -5.13 35.39
C ALA A 15 4.14 -4.58 34.74
N GLY A 16 5.22 -5.38 34.79
CA GLY A 16 6.49 -5.08 34.12
C GLY A 16 6.37 -5.08 32.58
N PRO A 17 7.38 -4.57 31.87
CA PRO A 17 7.31 -4.41 30.42
C PRO A 17 7.24 -5.76 29.69
N THR A 18 6.39 -5.82 28.68
CA THR A 18 6.12 -7.00 27.84
C THR A 18 7.32 -7.37 26.96
N LEU A 19 7.39 -8.66 26.59
CA LEU A 19 8.47 -9.32 25.83
C LEU A 19 8.90 -8.58 24.55
N SER A 20 8.01 -7.80 23.94
CA SER A 20 8.24 -6.93 22.77
C SER A 20 9.36 -5.90 22.99
N SER A 21 9.46 -5.34 24.20
CA SER A 21 10.47 -4.31 24.52
C SER A 21 11.92 -4.85 24.58
N ARG A 22 12.09 -6.15 24.88
CA ARG A 22 13.42 -6.78 24.97
C ARG A 22 13.99 -7.17 23.61
N LEU A 23 13.13 -7.47 22.62
CA LEU A 23 13.56 -7.81 21.26
C LEU A 23 14.02 -6.57 20.47
N ALA A 24 13.37 -5.42 20.65
CA ALA A 24 13.80 -4.15 20.05
C ALA A 24 15.17 -3.67 20.58
N GLY A 25 15.48 -3.97 21.85
CA GLY A 25 16.80 -3.67 22.44
C GLY A 25 17.94 -4.52 21.88
N CYS A 26 17.68 -5.80 21.57
CA CYS A 26 18.67 -6.69 20.97
C CYS A 26 19.00 -6.31 19.51
N PHE A 27 18.03 -5.74 18.79
CA PHE A 27 18.20 -5.28 17.39
C PHE A 27 19.17 -4.09 17.27
N LEU A 28 19.21 -3.21 18.28
CA LEU A 28 20.14 -2.08 18.34
C LEU A 28 21.55 -2.46 18.81
N GLN A 29 21.70 -3.57 19.53
CA GLN A 29 23.00 -4.02 20.03
C GLN A 29 23.89 -4.66 18.95
N ARG A 30 23.31 -5.27 17.90
CA ARG A 30 24.08 -5.84 16.77
C ARG A 30 24.63 -4.80 15.78
N LEU A 31 24.17 -3.55 15.84
CA LEU A 31 24.64 -2.46 14.97
C LEU A 31 25.85 -1.70 15.54
N GLN A 32 26.33 -2.03 16.75
CA GLN A 32 27.43 -1.29 17.40
C GLN A 32 28.84 -1.73 16.98
N GLY A 33 28.98 -2.76 16.13
CA GLY A 33 30.27 -3.29 15.68
C GLY A 33 30.82 -2.69 14.37
N TRP A 34 30.13 -1.76 13.71
CA TRP A 34 30.52 -1.29 12.38
C TRP A 34 31.41 -0.04 12.45
N PRO A 35 32.55 0.01 11.71
CA PRO A 35 33.46 1.16 11.77
C PRO A 35 32.79 2.44 11.26
N ARG A 36 32.89 3.51 12.06
CA ARG A 36 32.35 4.85 11.81
C ARG A 36 33.10 5.56 10.67
N ARG A 37 32.98 5.11 9.43
CA ARG A 37 33.32 5.88 8.22
C ARG A 37 32.37 5.54 7.07
N ALA A 38 31.09 5.81 7.27
CA ALA A 38 30.15 6.04 6.18
C ALA A 38 29.11 7.04 6.71
N ALA A 39 29.09 8.25 6.15
CA ALA A 39 28.05 9.22 6.43
C ALA A 39 26.74 8.71 5.80
N LEU A 40 26.00 7.87 6.52
CA LEU A 40 24.64 7.46 6.19
C LEU A 40 23.70 8.62 6.55
N HIS A 41 23.08 9.23 5.54
CA HIS A 41 21.87 10.02 5.74
C HIS A 41 20.78 9.07 6.29
N HIS A 42 20.27 9.40 7.47
CA HIS A 42 19.28 8.66 8.25
C HIS A 42 18.12 8.10 7.42
N VAL A 43 17.95 6.77 7.46
CA VAL A 43 16.66 6.11 7.17
C VAL A 43 15.72 6.45 8.33
N HIS A 44 14.64 7.18 8.05
CA HIS A 44 13.57 7.44 9.03
C HIS A 44 12.39 6.51 8.75
N LEU A 45 12.26 5.45 9.54
CA LEU A 45 11.02 4.69 9.68
C LEU A 45 9.97 5.58 10.38
N ARG A 46 9.11 6.25 9.60
CA ARG A 46 7.91 6.94 10.13
C ARG A 46 6.82 5.90 10.45
N GLY A 47 7.04 5.13 11.52
CA GLY A 47 6.03 4.21 12.08
C GLY A 47 5.86 4.30 13.60
N ALA A 48 6.92 4.63 14.35
CA ALA A 48 6.91 4.51 15.81
C ALA A 48 6.76 5.83 16.61
N ARG A 49 6.70 7.00 15.94
CA ARG A 49 6.69 8.30 16.64
C ARG A 49 5.32 8.79 17.12
N ARG A 50 4.20 8.22 16.63
CA ARG A 50 2.85 8.68 17.02
C ARG A 50 2.32 8.02 18.29
N GLU A 51 2.91 6.92 18.74
CA GLU A 51 2.47 6.21 19.94
C GLU A 51 3.19 6.69 21.21
N GLN A 52 4.44 7.14 21.10
CA GLN A 52 5.16 7.77 22.23
C GLN A 52 4.67 9.18 22.59
N GLN A 53 4.03 9.89 21.66
CA GLN A 53 3.48 11.23 21.93
C GLN A 53 2.13 11.20 22.66
N ARG A 54 1.42 10.06 22.67
CA ARG A 54 0.19 9.87 23.46
C ARG A 54 0.43 9.54 24.93
N LEU A 55 1.62 9.04 25.28
CA LEU A 55 1.97 8.67 26.67
C LEU A 55 2.60 9.80 27.50
N ARG A 56 2.81 11.00 26.92
CA ARG A 56 3.39 12.16 27.63
C ARG A 56 2.39 13.22 28.10
N ARG A 57 1.09 13.00 27.93
CA ARG A 57 0.04 13.88 28.46
C ARG A 57 -0.66 13.23 29.64
N GLY A 58 -0.02 13.30 30.79
CA GLY A 58 -0.61 12.89 32.05
C GLY A 58 0.45 12.54 33.07
N LEU A 59 1.06 13.53 33.71
CA LEU A 59 1.64 13.50 35.06
C LEU A 59 2.08 14.94 35.46
N PRO A 60 1.97 15.34 36.74
CA PRO A 60 2.01 16.75 37.15
C PRO A 60 3.42 17.35 37.32
N ALA A 61 3.44 18.68 37.26
CA ALA A 61 4.62 19.53 37.37
C ALA A 61 5.16 19.64 38.80
N ALA A 62 6.30 18.99 39.10
CA ALA A 62 7.20 19.36 40.19
C ALA A 62 8.55 18.63 40.06
N ALA A 63 9.52 19.26 39.38
CA ALA A 63 10.96 19.12 39.60
C ALA A 63 11.70 19.97 38.55
N ARG A 64 11.76 21.29 38.80
CA ARG A 64 12.72 22.19 38.14
C ARG A 64 13.93 22.34 39.05
N HIS A 65 15.14 22.20 38.50
CA HIS A 65 16.49 22.69 38.92
C HIS A 65 17.51 21.67 38.38
N ARG A 66 18.63 21.97 37.70
CA ARG A 66 19.42 23.18 37.34
C ARG A 66 20.25 22.84 36.07
N PRO A 67 20.90 23.82 35.40
CA PRO A 67 21.30 23.75 34.00
C PRO A 67 22.69 23.14 33.75
N LEU A 68 22.90 22.59 32.55
CA LEU A 68 24.22 22.30 31.99
C LEU A 68 24.32 22.97 30.61
N GLU A 69 25.47 23.57 30.36
CA GLU A 69 25.77 24.67 29.46
C GLU A 69 25.50 24.40 27.97
N GLU A 70 24.95 25.43 27.30
CA GLU A 70 24.83 25.52 25.85
C GLU A 70 26.19 25.80 25.21
N ALA A 71 26.71 24.85 24.44
CA ALA A 71 27.68 25.15 23.40
C ALA A 71 26.93 25.61 22.14
N THR A 72 27.01 26.91 21.87
CA THR A 72 26.51 27.55 20.66
C THR A 72 27.21 27.00 19.42
N ALA A 73 26.47 26.28 18.57
CA ALA A 73 26.85 25.99 17.19
C ALA A 73 25.68 26.38 16.26
N GLY A 74 25.97 27.35 15.39
CA GLY A 74 25.14 28.02 14.38
C GLY A 74 23.76 27.44 14.06
N GLN A 75 22.73 28.27 14.29
CA GLN A 75 21.44 28.14 13.62
C GLN A 75 21.63 28.27 12.10
N SER A 76 21.67 27.15 11.41
CA SER A 76 21.29 27.10 10.00
C SER A 76 19.77 26.95 9.97
N GLN A 77 19.09 27.92 9.36
CA GLN A 77 17.64 27.86 9.12
C GLN A 77 17.31 26.57 8.37
N VAL A 78 16.67 25.63 9.06
CA VAL A 78 16.13 24.41 8.45
C VAL A 78 14.85 24.81 7.73
N GLN A 79 14.93 24.95 6.40
CA GLN A 79 13.75 24.92 5.54
C GLN A 79 13.02 23.58 5.74
N PRO A 80 11.69 23.54 5.75
CA PRO A 80 10.94 22.30 5.84
C PRO A 80 11.17 21.51 4.55
N ASP A 81 11.97 20.44 4.63
CA ASP A 81 12.26 19.56 3.50
C ASP A 81 10.96 18.92 3.00
N ALA A 82 10.69 19.11 1.71
CA ALA A 82 9.52 18.62 1.03
C ALA A 82 9.50 17.09 1.10
N GLY A 83 8.39 16.52 1.56
CA GLY A 83 8.20 15.07 1.62
C GLY A 83 8.61 14.43 0.29
N ARG A 84 9.57 13.49 0.32
CA ARG A 84 9.94 12.68 -0.84
C ARG A 84 8.67 12.03 -1.39
N LYS A 85 8.24 12.54 -2.55
CA LYS A 85 7.11 12.03 -3.33
C LYS A 85 7.50 10.66 -3.89
N GLU A 86 6.58 9.70 -3.84
CA GLU A 86 6.66 8.46 -4.64
C GLU A 86 7.16 8.75 -6.06
N PRO A 87 7.94 7.83 -6.67
CA PRO A 87 8.26 7.95 -8.09
C PRO A 87 6.95 8.10 -8.87
N ALA A 88 6.80 9.23 -9.56
CA ALA A 88 5.53 9.59 -10.21
C ALA A 88 5.06 8.53 -11.23
N ALA A 89 5.99 7.71 -11.74
CA ALA A 89 5.75 6.63 -12.68
C ALA A 89 4.96 5.45 -12.11
N LEU A 90 4.96 5.21 -10.79
CA LEU A 90 4.25 4.06 -10.18
C LEU A 90 2.94 4.44 -9.47
N ARG A 91 2.51 5.70 -9.56
CA ARG A 91 1.20 6.13 -9.06
C ARG A 91 0.09 5.46 -9.86
N GLU A 92 -1.12 5.41 -9.29
CA GLU A 92 -2.31 4.71 -9.82
C GLU A 92 -2.48 4.80 -11.35
N THR A 93 -2.20 5.95 -11.97
CA THR A 93 -2.25 6.12 -13.44
C THR A 93 -0.91 6.43 -14.10
N GLY A 94 0.16 6.64 -13.32
CA GLY A 94 1.51 6.88 -13.84
C GLY A 94 2.05 5.69 -14.62
N LEU A 95 1.65 4.48 -14.22
CA LEU A 95 2.24 3.23 -14.70
C LEU A 95 1.89 2.94 -16.17
N ILE A 96 0.64 3.20 -16.57
CA ILE A 96 0.17 3.03 -17.96
C ILE A 96 0.53 4.23 -18.83
N LYS A 97 0.56 5.43 -18.24
CA LYS A 97 0.85 6.67 -18.99
C LYS A 97 2.33 6.89 -19.27
N THR A 98 3.22 6.19 -18.57
CA THR A 98 4.68 6.31 -18.78
C THR A 98 5.26 5.25 -19.70
N SER A 99 4.46 4.24 -20.09
CA SER A 99 4.90 3.16 -20.98
C SER A 99 3.86 2.91 -22.10
N PRO A 100 4.14 3.37 -23.34
CA PRO A 100 3.29 3.14 -24.50
C PRO A 100 3.02 1.64 -24.77
N GLU A 101 4.05 0.81 -24.57
CA GLU A 101 4.00 -0.65 -24.77
C GLU A 101 3.01 -1.34 -23.83
N LEU A 102 2.88 -0.83 -22.59
CA LEU A 102 1.85 -1.27 -21.64
C LEU A 102 0.47 -0.78 -22.06
N ALA A 103 0.32 0.45 -22.55
CA ALA A 103 -0.98 1.03 -22.87
C ALA A 103 -1.72 0.30 -24.01
N GLU A 104 -1.00 -0.22 -25.02
CA GLU A 104 -1.62 -0.90 -26.17
C GLU A 104 -2.02 -2.36 -25.90
N SER A 105 -1.50 -2.98 -24.83
CA SER A 105 -1.64 -4.42 -24.56
C SER A 105 -2.12 -4.77 -23.15
N CYS A 106 -2.31 -3.78 -22.27
CA CYS A 106 -2.69 -4.02 -20.88
C CYS A 106 -4.15 -4.49 -20.77
N THR A 107 -4.31 -5.78 -20.50
CA THR A 107 -5.61 -6.42 -20.26
C THR A 107 -5.92 -6.60 -18.77
N TRP A 108 -4.95 -6.32 -17.89
CA TRP A 108 -4.97 -6.65 -16.46
C TRP A 108 -5.02 -5.41 -15.55
N PHE A 109 -5.26 -4.22 -16.11
CA PHE A 109 -5.53 -3.01 -15.35
C PHE A 109 -6.91 -2.47 -15.73
N PRO A 110 -7.77 -2.12 -14.76
CA PRO A 110 -9.09 -1.60 -15.08
C PRO A 110 -9.01 -0.28 -15.86
N GLU A 111 -9.91 -0.11 -16.82
CA GLU A 111 -10.06 1.14 -17.58
C GLU A 111 -10.10 2.35 -16.65
N SER A 112 -9.24 3.35 -16.89
CA SER A 112 -8.99 4.44 -15.95
C SER A 112 -8.70 5.76 -16.65
N TYR A 113 -9.16 6.87 -16.04
CA TYR A 113 -9.02 8.23 -16.53
C TYR A 113 -8.59 9.17 -15.41
N VAL A 114 -7.64 10.06 -15.70
CA VAL A 114 -7.19 11.11 -14.77
C VAL A 114 -8.04 12.35 -14.95
N ILE A 115 -8.71 12.76 -13.89
CA ILE A 115 -9.60 13.91 -13.88
C ILE A 115 -9.03 14.98 -12.96
N TYR A 116 -8.92 16.21 -13.48
CA TYR A 116 -8.53 17.36 -12.70
C TYR A 116 -9.80 18.11 -12.25
N PRO A 117 -9.85 18.59 -11.00
CA PRO A 117 -10.88 19.54 -10.60
C PRO A 117 -10.85 20.79 -11.49
N THR A 118 -12.03 21.23 -11.94
CA THR A 118 -12.21 22.38 -12.84
C THR A 118 -11.61 23.69 -12.29
N ASN A 119 -11.53 23.83 -10.97
CA ASN A 119 -10.91 24.98 -10.30
C ASN A 119 -9.39 25.07 -10.49
N LEU A 120 -8.70 24.01 -10.94
CA LEU A 120 -7.24 23.97 -11.12
C LEU A 120 -6.75 24.52 -12.49
N LYS A 121 -7.64 25.04 -13.35
CA LYS A 121 -7.32 25.61 -14.69
C LYS A 121 -6.32 24.75 -15.49
N THR A 122 -6.58 23.45 -15.58
CA THR A 122 -5.74 22.50 -16.32
C THR A 122 -6.22 22.37 -17.77
N PRO A 123 -5.35 22.34 -18.79
CA PRO A 123 -5.75 22.14 -20.17
C PRO A 123 -6.48 20.79 -20.37
N VAL A 124 -7.63 20.82 -21.05
CA VAL A 124 -8.39 19.62 -21.43
C VAL A 124 -7.78 19.06 -22.72
N ALA A 125 -7.47 17.76 -22.76
CA ALA A 125 -7.02 17.13 -24.00
C ALA A 125 -8.22 16.95 -24.94
N PRO A 126 -8.18 17.47 -26.19
CA PRO A 126 -9.29 17.32 -27.12
C PRO A 126 -9.38 15.87 -27.59
N ALA A 127 -10.56 15.25 -27.47
CA ALA A 127 -10.82 13.96 -28.09
C ALA A 127 -10.99 14.12 -29.60
N GLN A 128 -9.99 13.73 -30.41
CA GLN A 128 -10.16 13.59 -31.86
C GLN A 128 -9.66 12.21 -32.33
N ASN A 129 -10.57 11.46 -32.97
CA ASN A 129 -10.32 10.22 -33.73
C ASN A 129 -9.89 8.94 -32.97
N GLY A 130 -10.18 8.79 -31.68
CA GLY A 130 -10.01 7.48 -31.03
C GLY A 130 -9.85 7.54 -29.53
N ILE A 131 -10.21 6.44 -28.87
CA ILE A 131 -10.38 6.22 -27.42
C ILE A 131 -9.06 6.34 -26.62
N HIS A 132 -7.94 6.65 -27.27
CA HIS A 132 -6.64 6.67 -26.61
C HIS A 132 -6.19 8.10 -26.26
N PRO A 133 -5.94 8.38 -24.95
CA PRO A 133 -5.34 9.65 -24.57
C PRO A 133 -3.92 9.75 -25.14
N PRO A 134 -3.47 10.98 -25.49
CA PRO A 134 -2.12 11.17 -26.01
C PRO A 134 -1.07 10.74 -24.97
N ILE A 135 -0.23 9.80 -25.38
CA ILE A 135 0.86 9.17 -24.63
C ILE A 135 1.85 10.19 -24.01
N HIS A 136 1.82 11.47 -24.42
CA HIS A 136 2.83 12.46 -24.08
C HIS A 136 2.37 13.66 -23.23
N SER A 137 1.11 13.77 -22.79
CA SER A 137 0.69 14.91 -21.94
C SER A 137 0.42 14.49 -20.50
N SER A 138 1.47 14.52 -19.67
CA SER A 138 1.42 14.20 -18.22
C SER A 138 0.53 15.10 -17.35
N ARG A 139 -0.28 16.00 -17.94
CA ARG A 139 -1.13 17.00 -17.25
C ARG A 139 -2.35 17.42 -18.06
N THR A 140 -3.02 16.49 -18.72
CA THR A 140 -4.29 16.78 -19.38
C THR A 140 -5.43 16.11 -18.64
N ASP A 141 -6.52 16.86 -18.48
CA ASP A 141 -7.78 16.33 -18.00
C ASP A 141 -8.37 15.40 -19.06
N GLU A 142 -8.71 14.17 -18.66
CA GLU A 142 -9.27 13.12 -19.51
C GLU A 142 -10.80 13.02 -19.40
N ARG A 143 -11.46 14.05 -18.87
CA ARG A 143 -12.93 14.11 -18.72
C ARG A 143 -13.69 13.76 -20.00
N GLU A 144 -13.26 14.26 -21.17
CA GLU A 144 -13.93 13.95 -22.45
C GLU A 144 -13.78 12.48 -22.86
N PHE A 145 -12.59 11.88 -22.62
CA PHE A 145 -12.36 10.46 -22.87
C PHE A 145 -13.21 9.58 -21.95
N PHE A 146 -13.27 9.93 -20.66
CA PHE A 146 -14.13 9.26 -19.69
C PHE A 146 -15.60 9.31 -20.13
N LEU A 147 -16.13 10.49 -20.44
CA LEU A 147 -17.54 10.65 -20.85
C LEU A 147 -17.86 9.89 -22.13
N THR A 148 -16.92 9.83 -23.08
CA THR A 148 -17.08 9.09 -24.32
C THR A 148 -17.17 7.59 -24.08
N SER A 149 -16.26 7.01 -23.28
CA SER A 149 -16.32 5.59 -22.91
C SER A 149 -17.56 5.28 -22.08
N TYR A 150 -17.87 6.11 -21.08
CA TYR A 150 -19.06 5.98 -20.25
C TYR A 150 -20.35 5.95 -21.07
N ASN A 151 -20.52 6.87 -22.02
CA ASN A 151 -21.72 6.94 -22.87
C ASN A 151 -21.82 5.72 -23.79
N LYS A 152 -20.70 5.28 -24.38
CA LYS A 152 -20.66 4.08 -25.21
C LYS A 152 -21.12 2.84 -24.40
N LYS A 153 -20.60 2.65 -23.19
CA LYS A 153 -21.01 1.52 -22.32
C LYS A 153 -22.48 1.56 -21.96
N LYS A 154 -23.02 2.77 -21.73
CA LYS A 154 -24.44 2.98 -21.48
C LYS A 154 -25.30 2.61 -22.70
N GLU A 155 -24.86 2.98 -23.91
CA GLU A 155 -25.54 2.63 -25.16
C GLU A 155 -25.49 1.12 -25.46
N ASP A 156 -24.35 0.49 -25.17
CA ASP A 156 -24.12 -0.96 -25.35
C ASP A 156 -24.85 -1.82 -24.29
N GLY A 157 -25.43 -1.20 -23.26
CA GLY A 157 -26.13 -1.89 -22.16
C GLY A 157 -25.19 -2.62 -21.19
N GLU A 158 -23.91 -2.23 -21.15
CA GLU A 158 -22.91 -2.78 -20.22
C GLU A 158 -23.10 -2.24 -18.79
N GLY A 159 -22.61 -2.99 -17.80
CA GLY A 159 -22.49 -2.50 -16.41
C GLY A 159 -21.58 -1.27 -16.35
N ASN A 160 -22.09 -0.17 -15.80
CA ASN A 160 -21.48 1.15 -15.92
C ASN A 160 -21.15 1.77 -14.56
N VAL A 161 -20.74 0.96 -13.58
CA VAL A 161 -20.29 1.43 -12.27
C VAL A 161 -18.81 1.79 -12.30
N TRP A 162 -18.45 2.92 -11.69
CA TRP A 162 -17.09 3.45 -11.61
C TRP A 162 -16.73 3.87 -10.19
N ILE A 163 -15.43 3.96 -9.91
CA ILE A 163 -14.87 4.42 -8.65
C ILE A 163 -13.97 5.63 -8.88
N ALA A 164 -14.27 6.74 -8.23
CA ALA A 164 -13.40 7.91 -8.14
C ALA A 164 -12.53 7.81 -6.88
N LYS A 165 -11.21 7.94 -7.04
CA LYS A 165 -10.22 7.88 -5.96
C LYS A 165 -9.09 8.88 -6.18
N SER A 166 -8.51 9.41 -5.10
CA SER A 166 -7.33 10.28 -5.18
C SER A 166 -6.09 9.61 -4.62
N SER A 167 -4.93 9.95 -5.17
CA SER A 167 -3.63 9.49 -4.67
C SER A 167 -3.28 10.04 -3.28
N ALA A 168 -4.11 10.93 -2.72
CA ALA A 168 -3.93 11.53 -1.40
C ALA A 168 -4.95 11.04 -0.37
N GLY A 169 -5.92 10.22 -0.78
CA GLY A 169 -7.00 9.71 0.07
C GLY A 169 -6.46 8.73 1.10
N ALA A 170 -6.38 9.16 2.36
CA ALA A 170 -6.10 8.26 3.47
C ALA A 170 -7.43 7.78 4.09
N LYS A 171 -7.49 6.49 4.47
CA LYS A 171 -8.58 5.90 5.26
C LYS A 171 -9.98 5.85 4.61
N GLY A 172 -10.08 5.87 3.28
CA GLY A 172 -11.37 5.81 2.59
C GLY A 172 -12.08 7.16 2.44
N GLU A 173 -11.55 8.22 3.06
CA GLU A 173 -11.90 9.60 2.73
C GLU A 173 -11.38 9.91 1.32
N GLY A 174 -12.25 10.44 0.45
CA GLY A 174 -11.89 10.73 -0.94
C GLY A 174 -12.17 9.60 -1.94
N ILE A 175 -13.05 8.64 -1.60
CA ILE A 175 -13.54 7.60 -2.52
C ILE A 175 -15.05 7.74 -2.72
N LEU A 176 -15.49 7.70 -3.98
CA LEU A 176 -16.89 7.58 -4.37
C LEU A 176 -17.05 6.43 -5.37
N ILE A 177 -18.06 5.58 -5.18
CA ILE A 177 -18.47 4.55 -6.14
C ILE A 177 -19.86 4.94 -6.61
N SER A 178 -20.05 5.07 -7.92
CA SER A 178 -21.34 5.45 -8.50
C SER A 178 -21.48 4.93 -9.93
N SER A 179 -22.72 4.71 -10.34
CA SER A 179 -23.10 4.46 -11.73
C SER A 179 -23.36 5.74 -12.51
N GLU A 180 -23.42 6.91 -11.86
CA GLU A 180 -23.72 8.19 -12.48
C GLU A 180 -22.45 9.02 -12.71
N ALA A 181 -22.11 9.26 -13.98
CA ALA A 181 -20.95 10.07 -14.35
C ALA A 181 -20.97 11.48 -13.74
N THR A 182 -22.15 12.11 -13.63
CA THR A 182 -22.29 13.44 -13.05
C THR A 182 -21.93 13.46 -11.57
N GLU A 183 -22.36 12.45 -10.79
CA GLU A 183 -22.02 12.36 -9.36
C GLU A 183 -20.51 12.22 -9.16
N LEU A 184 -19.84 11.43 -9.99
CA LEU A 184 -18.39 11.24 -9.95
C LEU A 184 -17.63 12.53 -10.28
N LEU A 185 -18.04 13.23 -11.34
CA LEU A 185 -17.40 14.46 -11.77
C LEU A 185 -17.63 15.61 -10.76
N ASP A 186 -18.86 15.76 -10.27
CA ASP A 186 -19.20 16.75 -9.24
C ASP A 186 -18.45 16.46 -7.94
N PHE A 187 -18.34 15.18 -7.56
CA PHE A 187 -17.54 14.77 -6.41
C PHE A 187 -16.09 15.24 -6.55
N ILE A 188 -15.46 15.07 -7.72
CA ILE A 188 -14.07 15.45 -7.99
C ILE A 188 -13.92 16.97 -8.06
N ASP A 189 -14.85 17.69 -8.71
CA ASP A 189 -14.80 19.15 -8.85
C ASP A 189 -14.90 19.89 -7.51
N ASN A 190 -15.57 19.27 -6.54
CA ASN A 190 -15.62 19.75 -5.16
C ASN A 190 -14.34 19.44 -4.36
N GLN A 191 -13.34 18.80 -4.96
CA GLN A 191 -12.05 18.51 -4.34
C GLN A 191 -10.97 19.51 -4.80
N GLY A 192 -9.89 19.60 -4.01
CA GLY A 192 -8.72 20.42 -4.33
C GLY A 192 -7.58 19.67 -5.03
N GLN A 193 -7.77 18.40 -5.37
CA GLN A 193 -6.72 17.52 -5.89
C GLN A 193 -7.17 16.66 -7.07
N VAL A 194 -6.20 16.23 -7.88
CA VAL A 194 -6.41 15.30 -8.99
C VAL A 194 -6.95 13.95 -8.51
N HIS A 195 -7.84 13.36 -9.30
CA HIS A 195 -8.44 12.05 -9.06
C HIS A 195 -8.28 11.13 -10.27
N VAL A 196 -8.49 9.86 -10.03
CA VAL A 196 -8.65 8.82 -11.04
C VAL A 196 -10.08 8.32 -10.97
N ILE A 197 -10.78 8.36 -12.10
CA ILE A 197 -12.00 7.57 -12.29
C ILE A 197 -11.57 6.25 -12.92
N GLN A 198 -11.88 5.15 -12.27
CA GLN A 198 -11.52 3.80 -12.69
C GLN A 198 -12.77 2.91 -12.77
N LYS A 199 -12.84 2.02 -13.75
CA LYS A 199 -13.97 1.08 -13.88
C LYS A 199 -14.06 0.24 -12.62
N TYR A 200 -15.22 0.25 -11.98
CA TYR A 200 -15.45 -0.57 -10.79
C TYR A 200 -15.64 -2.03 -11.21
N LEU A 201 -14.97 -2.93 -10.49
CA LEU A 201 -15.06 -4.36 -10.73
C LEU A 201 -16.33 -4.91 -10.06
N GLU A 202 -17.42 -4.95 -10.83
CA GLU A 202 -18.78 -5.26 -10.34
C GLU A 202 -18.96 -6.74 -9.96
N ARG A 203 -18.17 -7.64 -10.57
CA ARG A 203 -18.24 -9.10 -10.36
C ARG A 203 -16.91 -9.64 -9.79
N PRO A 204 -16.56 -9.27 -8.54
CA PRO A 204 -15.36 -9.81 -7.89
C PRO A 204 -15.51 -11.30 -7.58
N LEU A 205 -14.39 -12.01 -7.45
CA LEU A 205 -14.39 -13.28 -6.74
C LEU A 205 -14.80 -13.02 -5.28
N LEU A 206 -15.77 -13.79 -4.79
CA LEU A 206 -16.29 -13.65 -3.44
C LEU A 206 -15.91 -14.86 -2.59
N LEU A 207 -15.46 -14.59 -1.37
CA LEU A 207 -15.16 -15.61 -0.37
C LEU A 207 -16.45 -16.11 0.27
N GLU A 208 -16.56 -17.44 0.35
CA GLU A 208 -17.60 -18.12 1.10
C GLU A 208 -17.02 -18.85 2.34
N PRO A 209 -17.75 -18.89 3.47
CA PRO A 209 -19.07 -18.31 3.68
C PRO A 209 -19.06 -16.79 3.85
N GLY A 210 -20.17 -16.14 3.50
CA GLY A 210 -20.44 -14.73 3.83
C GLY A 210 -20.49 -13.82 2.62
N HIS A 211 -20.23 -14.33 1.42
CA HIS A 211 -20.33 -13.60 0.16
C HIS A 211 -19.48 -12.31 0.14
N ARG A 212 -18.18 -12.43 0.46
CA ARG A 212 -17.34 -11.28 0.84
C ARG A 212 -16.28 -10.94 -0.20
N LYS A 213 -16.12 -9.63 -0.46
CA LYS A 213 -15.05 -9.08 -1.30
C LYS A 213 -13.71 -9.15 -0.57
N PHE A 214 -12.62 -9.27 -1.32
CA PHE A 214 -11.25 -9.12 -0.82
C PHE A 214 -10.35 -8.51 -1.89
N ASP A 215 -9.19 -8.03 -1.47
CA ASP A 215 -8.07 -7.73 -2.35
C ASP A 215 -6.83 -8.52 -1.89
N ILE A 216 -5.83 -8.66 -2.75
CA ILE A 216 -4.56 -9.32 -2.46
C ILE A 216 -3.44 -8.28 -2.40
N ARG A 217 -2.69 -8.26 -1.29
CA ARG A 217 -1.43 -7.53 -1.13
C ARG A 217 -0.25 -8.48 -1.33
N SER A 218 0.63 -8.14 -2.28
CA SER A 218 1.93 -8.76 -2.48
C SER A 218 3.07 -7.78 -2.20
N TRP A 219 4.13 -8.22 -1.52
CA TRP A 219 5.32 -7.41 -1.30
C TRP A 219 6.41 -7.76 -2.30
N VAL A 220 6.97 -6.74 -2.96
CA VAL A 220 7.99 -6.90 -4.00
C VAL A 220 9.19 -6.05 -3.66
N LEU A 221 10.36 -6.66 -3.53
CA LEU A 221 11.63 -5.98 -3.33
C LEU A 221 12.37 -5.88 -4.66
N VAL A 222 12.79 -4.68 -5.03
CA VAL A 222 13.71 -4.44 -6.16
C VAL A 222 15.05 -4.03 -5.57
N ASP A 223 16.11 -4.78 -5.87
CA ASP A 223 17.47 -4.48 -5.38
C ASP A 223 18.24 -3.49 -6.29
N HIS A 224 19.46 -3.18 -5.88
CA HIS A 224 20.36 -2.27 -6.62
C HIS A 224 20.84 -2.76 -8.00
N GLN A 225 20.74 -4.05 -8.30
CA GLN A 225 20.96 -4.57 -9.66
C GLN A 225 19.68 -4.57 -10.50
N TYR A 226 18.55 -4.15 -9.93
CA TYR A 226 17.23 -4.27 -10.50
C TYR A 226 16.68 -5.71 -10.54
N ASN A 227 17.21 -6.61 -9.71
CA ASN A 227 16.58 -7.91 -9.52
C ASN A 227 15.24 -7.71 -8.81
N ILE A 228 14.19 -8.38 -9.32
CA ILE A 228 12.83 -8.32 -8.77
C ILE A 228 12.59 -9.55 -7.92
N TYR A 229 12.23 -9.36 -6.65
CA TYR A 229 11.93 -10.43 -5.70
C TYR A 229 10.52 -10.28 -5.15
N LEU A 230 9.65 -11.25 -5.46
CA LEU A 230 8.34 -11.39 -4.84
C LEU A 230 8.47 -12.13 -3.51
N TYR A 231 8.01 -11.54 -2.41
CA TYR A 231 7.91 -12.24 -1.14
C TYR A 231 6.86 -13.37 -1.24
N ARG A 232 7.18 -14.56 -0.73
CA ARG A 232 6.35 -15.76 -0.89
C ARG A 232 5.00 -15.64 -0.21
N GLU A 233 4.95 -14.97 0.93
CA GLU A 233 3.71 -14.71 1.64
C GLU A 233 3.05 -13.45 1.10
N GLY A 234 1.75 -13.55 0.84
CA GLY A 234 0.87 -12.41 0.65
C GLY A 234 -0.28 -12.47 1.64
N VAL A 235 -1.06 -11.39 1.66
CA VAL A 235 -2.23 -11.29 2.52
C VAL A 235 -3.44 -10.85 1.71
N LEU A 236 -4.55 -11.53 1.92
CA LEU A 236 -5.85 -11.09 1.48
C LEU A 236 -6.40 -10.15 2.56
N ARG A 237 -6.73 -8.92 2.16
CA ARG A 237 -7.46 -7.98 3.01
C ARG A 237 -8.94 -8.15 2.68
N THR A 238 -9.70 -8.67 3.63
CA THR A 238 -11.07 -9.08 3.38
C THR A 238 -12.07 -8.05 3.88
N ALA A 239 -13.19 -7.90 3.16
CA ALA A 239 -14.39 -7.32 3.73
C ALA A 239 -15.05 -8.32 4.67
N SER A 240 -15.67 -7.84 5.73
CA SER A 240 -16.44 -8.69 6.66
C SER A 240 -17.96 -8.55 6.52
N GLU A 241 -18.42 -7.65 5.64
CA GLU A 241 -19.84 -7.51 5.27
C GLU A 241 -20.13 -8.19 3.92
N PRO A 242 -21.33 -8.80 3.73
CA PRO A 242 -21.72 -9.37 2.46
C PRO A 242 -21.73 -8.34 1.33
N TYR A 243 -21.16 -8.71 0.19
CA TYR A 243 -21.12 -7.89 -1.01
C TYR A 243 -22.51 -7.79 -1.65
N HIS A 244 -22.88 -6.60 -2.09
CA HIS A 244 -24.12 -6.37 -2.83
C HIS A 244 -23.94 -5.19 -3.77
N THR A 245 -24.59 -5.19 -4.94
CA THR A 245 -24.52 -4.08 -5.90
C THR A 245 -25.71 -3.12 -5.79
N ASP A 246 -26.66 -3.38 -4.89
CA ASP A 246 -27.89 -2.60 -4.77
C ASP A 246 -27.69 -1.24 -4.11
N ASN A 247 -26.57 -1.05 -3.41
CA ASN A 247 -26.27 0.17 -2.66
C ASN A 247 -24.76 0.43 -2.56
N PHE A 248 -24.26 1.38 -3.35
CA PHE A 248 -22.87 1.83 -3.31
C PHE A 248 -22.59 2.93 -2.26
N GLN A 249 -23.61 3.43 -1.56
CA GLN A 249 -23.45 4.43 -0.50
C GLN A 249 -22.87 3.81 0.78
N ASP A 250 -23.25 2.56 1.10
CA ASP A 250 -22.56 1.79 2.14
C ASP A 250 -21.29 1.16 1.55
N LYS A 251 -20.18 1.86 1.74
CA LYS A 251 -18.89 1.46 1.18
C LYS A 251 -18.26 0.27 1.92
N THR A 252 -18.83 -0.17 3.05
CA THR A 252 -18.20 -1.14 3.95
C THR A 252 -18.05 -2.51 3.29
N CYS A 253 -19.00 -2.98 2.48
CA CYS A 253 -18.84 -4.23 1.74
C CYS A 253 -17.98 -4.07 0.45
N HIS A 254 -17.77 -2.83 -0.01
CA HIS A 254 -17.09 -2.52 -1.26
C HIS A 254 -15.60 -2.17 -1.10
N LEU A 255 -15.18 -1.68 0.08
CA LEU A 255 -13.82 -1.22 0.37
C LEU A 255 -13.15 -2.12 1.42
N THR A 256 -12.12 -2.83 1.01
CA THR A 256 -11.38 -3.84 1.78
C THR A 256 -10.26 -3.25 2.64
N ASN A 257 -10.10 -1.93 2.65
CA ASN A 257 -9.08 -1.28 3.47
C ASN A 257 -9.29 -1.62 4.96
N HIS A 258 -8.25 -2.20 5.59
CA HIS A 258 -8.29 -2.62 6.99
C HIS A 258 -8.82 -1.53 7.95
N CYS A 259 -8.47 -0.25 7.73
CA CYS A 259 -8.97 0.85 8.57
C CYS A 259 -10.49 1.05 8.46
N ILE A 260 -11.05 0.94 7.25
CA ILE A 260 -12.50 1.07 7.01
C ILE A 260 -13.23 -0.12 7.64
N GLN A 261 -12.74 -1.34 7.40
CA GLN A 261 -13.33 -2.53 7.98
C GLN A 261 -13.34 -2.47 9.51
N LYS A 262 -12.20 -2.11 10.12
CA LYS A 262 -12.09 -2.00 11.58
C LYS A 262 -12.97 -0.91 12.18
N GLU A 263 -13.23 0.17 11.46
CA GLU A 263 -14.00 1.31 11.95
C GLU A 263 -15.50 1.14 11.74
N TYR A 264 -15.92 0.61 10.59
CA TYR A 264 -17.33 0.62 10.17
C TYR A 264 -17.99 -0.77 10.11
N SER A 265 -17.23 -1.86 9.90
CA SER A 265 -17.83 -3.19 9.84
C SER A 265 -18.20 -3.69 11.24
N LYS A 266 -19.44 -4.16 11.38
CA LYS A 266 -19.93 -4.81 12.61
C LYS A 266 -19.40 -6.24 12.75
N ASN A 267 -18.96 -6.82 11.64
CA ASN A 267 -18.47 -8.19 11.53
C ASN A 267 -16.93 -8.27 11.45
N TYR A 268 -16.21 -7.19 11.76
CA TYR A 268 -14.75 -7.19 11.72
C TYR A 268 -14.14 -8.30 12.60
N GLY A 269 -13.25 -9.10 12.01
CA GLY A 269 -12.61 -10.24 12.65
C GLY A 269 -13.48 -11.49 12.81
N LYS A 270 -14.68 -11.52 12.19
CA LYS A 270 -15.63 -12.63 12.33
C LYS A 270 -15.14 -13.94 11.69
N TYR A 271 -14.49 -13.85 10.53
CA TYR A 271 -14.12 -15.01 9.72
C TYR A 271 -12.64 -15.36 9.89
N GLU A 272 -11.78 -14.35 9.84
CA GLU A 272 -10.34 -14.46 10.05
C GLU A 272 -9.85 -13.31 10.94
N GLU A 273 -8.78 -13.53 11.70
CA GLU A 273 -8.25 -12.52 12.63
C GLU A 273 -7.87 -11.25 11.87
N GLY A 274 -8.45 -10.12 12.28
CA GLY A 274 -8.14 -8.82 11.70
C GLY A 274 -8.53 -8.64 10.23
N ASN A 275 -9.40 -9.51 9.68
CA ASN A 275 -9.73 -9.54 8.25
C ASN A 275 -8.49 -9.76 7.36
N GLU A 276 -7.53 -10.54 7.85
CA GLU A 276 -6.30 -10.91 7.14
C GLU A 276 -6.28 -12.43 6.93
N MET A 277 -6.51 -12.87 5.68
CA MET A 277 -6.38 -14.28 5.29
C MET A 277 -5.05 -14.46 4.55
N PHE A 278 -4.24 -15.45 4.95
CA PHE A 278 -2.91 -15.67 4.36
C PHE A 278 -2.95 -16.72 3.23
N PHE A 279 -1.89 -16.78 2.42
CA PHE A 279 -1.84 -17.62 1.22
C PHE A 279 -2.06 -19.12 1.47
N GLU A 280 -1.59 -19.64 2.60
CA GLU A 280 -1.83 -21.05 2.96
C GLU A 280 -3.33 -21.35 3.09
N GLU A 281 -4.05 -20.53 3.86
CA GLU A 281 -5.50 -20.66 4.06
C GLU A 281 -6.27 -20.41 2.75
N PHE A 282 -5.89 -19.36 2.01
CA PHE A 282 -6.55 -19.06 0.74
C PHE A 282 -6.33 -20.16 -0.30
N ASN A 283 -5.15 -20.77 -0.37
CA ASN A 283 -4.90 -21.89 -1.26
C ASN A 283 -5.74 -23.12 -0.87
N GLN A 284 -5.91 -23.38 0.43
CA GLN A 284 -6.81 -24.44 0.92
C GLN A 284 -8.27 -24.15 0.54
N TYR A 285 -8.72 -22.90 0.66
CA TYR A 285 -10.04 -22.46 0.20
C TYR A 285 -10.22 -22.71 -1.30
N LEU A 286 -9.30 -22.24 -2.14
CA LEU A 286 -9.35 -22.42 -3.59
C LEU A 286 -9.38 -23.91 -3.99
N THR A 287 -8.57 -24.73 -3.32
CA THR A 287 -8.52 -26.18 -3.57
C THR A 287 -9.85 -26.84 -3.21
N SER A 288 -10.43 -26.46 -2.08
CA SER A 288 -11.63 -27.11 -1.55
C SER A 288 -12.92 -26.63 -2.24
N ALA A 289 -13.03 -25.32 -2.49
CA ALA A 289 -14.24 -24.70 -3.02
C ALA A 289 -14.29 -24.69 -4.56
N LEU A 290 -13.14 -24.55 -5.22
CA LEU A 290 -13.06 -24.35 -6.67
C LEU A 290 -12.22 -25.41 -7.39
N ASN A 291 -11.58 -26.34 -6.67
CA ASN A 291 -10.70 -27.37 -7.23
C ASN A 291 -9.54 -26.80 -8.08
N ILE A 292 -8.97 -25.68 -7.62
CA ILE A 292 -7.82 -25.00 -8.24
C ILE A 292 -6.77 -24.62 -7.19
N THR A 293 -5.56 -24.28 -7.63
CA THR A 293 -4.49 -23.82 -6.73
C THR A 293 -4.21 -22.34 -6.90
N LEU A 294 -3.80 -21.68 -5.81
CA LEU A 294 -3.38 -20.27 -5.80
C LEU A 294 -2.27 -19.99 -6.82
N GLU A 295 -1.31 -20.92 -6.94
CA GLU A 295 -0.18 -20.78 -7.85
C GLU A 295 -0.66 -20.71 -9.31
N SER A 296 -1.45 -21.70 -9.75
CA SER A 296 -1.86 -21.83 -11.15
C SER A 296 -2.93 -20.83 -11.57
N SER A 297 -3.86 -20.46 -10.68
CA SER A 297 -4.98 -19.58 -11.05
C SER A 297 -4.64 -18.10 -10.91
N ILE A 298 -3.90 -17.69 -9.88
CA ILE A 298 -3.75 -16.28 -9.50
C ILE A 298 -2.29 -15.83 -9.51
N LEU A 299 -1.37 -16.57 -8.87
CA LEU A 299 0.02 -16.09 -8.72
C LEU A 299 0.78 -16.00 -10.04
N LEU A 300 0.51 -16.87 -11.03
CA LEU A 300 1.10 -16.73 -12.36
C LEU A 300 0.77 -15.36 -13.00
N GLN A 301 -0.47 -14.89 -12.87
CA GLN A 301 -0.90 -13.58 -13.37
C GLN A 301 -0.26 -12.46 -12.54
N ILE A 302 -0.24 -12.57 -11.20
CA ILE A 302 0.43 -11.59 -10.32
C ILE A 302 1.91 -11.42 -10.68
N LYS A 303 2.65 -12.52 -10.85
CA LYS A 303 4.08 -12.51 -11.23
C LYS A 303 4.28 -11.84 -12.59
N HIS A 304 3.43 -12.16 -13.57
CA HIS A 304 3.45 -11.53 -14.88
C HIS A 304 3.24 -10.01 -14.77
N ILE A 305 2.20 -9.58 -14.07
CA ILE A 305 1.86 -8.16 -13.90
C ILE A 305 3.01 -7.40 -13.22
N ILE A 306 3.57 -7.93 -12.12
CA ILE A 306 4.69 -7.31 -11.40
C ILE A 306 5.89 -7.11 -12.33
N ARG A 307 6.27 -8.16 -13.08
CA ARG A 307 7.38 -8.09 -14.04
C ARG A 307 7.11 -7.04 -15.11
N SER A 308 5.93 -7.08 -15.74
CA SER A 308 5.54 -6.12 -16.77
C SER A 308 5.59 -4.68 -16.28
N CYS A 309 5.14 -4.43 -15.04
CA CYS A 309 5.17 -3.10 -14.43
C CYS A 309 6.58 -2.59 -14.14
N LEU A 310 7.44 -3.45 -13.56
CA LEU A 310 8.76 -3.02 -13.10
C LEU A 310 9.78 -2.96 -14.25
N LEU A 311 9.68 -3.85 -15.24
CA LEU A 311 10.56 -3.81 -16.41
C LEU A 311 10.27 -2.61 -17.31
N SER A 312 9.01 -2.19 -17.43
CA SER A 312 8.65 -1.02 -18.26
C SER A 312 9.25 0.29 -17.75
N VAL A 313 9.46 0.41 -16.44
CA VAL A 313 10.06 1.61 -15.81
C VAL A 313 11.55 1.47 -15.55
N GLU A 314 12.16 0.29 -15.75
CA GLU A 314 13.58 0.03 -15.49
C GLU A 314 14.51 1.07 -16.14
N PRO A 315 14.37 1.39 -17.45
CA PRO A 315 15.27 2.34 -18.09
C PRO A 315 15.22 3.74 -17.46
N ALA A 316 14.10 4.12 -16.85
CA ALA A 316 13.89 5.43 -16.26
C ALA A 316 14.38 5.53 -14.81
N ILE A 317 14.43 4.41 -14.06
CA ILE A 317 14.70 4.44 -12.62
C ILE A 317 15.92 3.62 -12.16
N SER A 318 16.50 2.80 -13.05
CA SER A 318 17.65 1.96 -12.71
C SER A 318 18.87 2.78 -12.28
N THR A 319 19.51 2.37 -11.19
CA THR A 319 20.69 3.05 -10.62
C THR A 319 22.01 2.35 -10.95
N ARG A 320 22.00 1.33 -11.81
CA ARG A 320 23.17 0.47 -12.08
C ARG A 320 24.44 1.25 -12.45
N HIS A 321 24.30 2.36 -13.15
CA HIS A 321 25.40 3.21 -13.62
C HIS A 321 25.52 4.56 -12.91
N LEU A 322 24.81 4.73 -11.78
CA LEU A 322 24.81 5.95 -11.00
C LEU A 322 25.85 5.90 -9.86
N PRO A 323 26.31 7.06 -9.36
CA PRO A 323 27.25 7.14 -8.24
C PRO A 323 26.61 6.74 -6.89
N TYR A 324 25.33 6.43 -6.89
CA TYR A 324 24.57 5.90 -5.75
C TYR A 324 23.75 4.70 -6.23
N GLN A 325 23.33 3.88 -5.28
CA GLN A 325 22.49 2.71 -5.53
C GLN A 325 21.16 2.85 -4.78
N SER A 326 20.10 2.28 -5.36
CA SER A 326 18.76 2.26 -4.76
C SER A 326 18.25 0.83 -4.63
N PHE A 327 17.49 0.58 -3.58
CA PHE A 327 16.56 -0.55 -3.52
C PHE A 327 15.22 -0.01 -3.01
N GLN A 328 14.12 -0.68 -3.32
CA GLN A 328 12.81 -0.27 -2.84
C GLN A 328 11.88 -1.47 -2.63
N LEU A 329 11.13 -1.42 -1.54
CA LEU A 329 10.03 -2.34 -1.26
C LEU A 329 8.73 -1.70 -1.76
N PHE A 330 7.98 -2.45 -2.57
CA PHE A 330 6.69 -2.08 -3.10
C PHE A 330 5.59 -3.00 -2.56
N GLY A 331 4.38 -2.47 -2.39
CA GLY A 331 3.18 -3.25 -2.13
C GLY A 331 2.29 -3.21 -3.35
N PHE A 332 2.11 -4.33 -4.05
CA PHE A 332 1.20 -4.44 -5.17
C PHE A 332 -0.17 -4.93 -4.68
N ASP A 333 -1.22 -4.25 -5.10
CA ASP A 333 -2.59 -4.51 -4.68
C ASP A 333 -3.40 -5.02 -5.87
N PHE A 334 -4.01 -6.18 -5.73
CA PHE A 334 -4.75 -6.85 -6.78
C PHE A 334 -6.18 -7.17 -6.38
N MET A 335 -7.09 -7.14 -7.35
CA MET A 335 -8.40 -7.77 -7.27
C MET A 335 -8.42 -9.03 -8.14
N VAL A 336 -9.33 -9.94 -7.83
CA VAL A 336 -9.63 -11.11 -8.66
C VAL A 336 -11.12 -11.06 -9.00
N ASP A 337 -11.49 -11.27 -10.26
CA ASP A 337 -12.89 -11.39 -10.67
C ASP A 337 -13.41 -12.84 -10.59
N GLU A 338 -14.71 -13.00 -10.81
CA GLU A 338 -15.37 -14.31 -10.78
C GLU A 338 -14.81 -15.31 -11.81
N ASP A 339 -14.18 -14.83 -12.88
CA ASP A 339 -13.52 -15.63 -13.92
C ASP A 339 -12.04 -15.95 -13.58
N LEU A 340 -11.62 -15.65 -12.34
CA LEU A 340 -10.26 -15.81 -11.83
C LEU A 340 -9.20 -14.98 -12.57
N LYS A 341 -9.61 -13.91 -13.24
CA LYS A 341 -8.68 -12.96 -13.84
C LYS A 341 -8.22 -11.97 -12.77
N VAL A 342 -6.90 -11.72 -12.77
CA VAL A 342 -6.25 -10.83 -11.82
C VAL A 342 -6.16 -9.42 -12.40
N TRP A 343 -6.52 -8.43 -11.58
CA TRP A 343 -6.51 -7.01 -11.93
C TRP A 343 -5.62 -6.24 -10.97
N LEU A 344 -4.63 -5.52 -11.50
CA LEU A 344 -3.85 -4.56 -10.71
C LEU A 344 -4.72 -3.36 -10.34
N ILE A 345 -4.71 -2.99 -9.06
CA ILE A 345 -5.45 -1.84 -8.54
C ILE A 345 -4.53 -0.65 -8.30
N GLU A 346 -3.42 -0.88 -7.62
CA GLU A 346 -2.41 0.14 -7.32
C GLU A 346 -1.06 -0.48 -6.95
N VAL A 347 -0.02 0.35 -6.97
CA VAL A 347 1.32 0.03 -6.48
C VAL A 347 1.70 1.05 -5.42
N ASN A 348 1.90 0.56 -4.19
CA ASN A 348 2.27 1.35 -3.03
C ASN A 348 3.80 1.43 -2.91
N GLY A 349 4.38 2.64 -2.97
CA GLY A 349 5.83 2.86 -2.86
C GLY A 349 6.38 2.85 -1.42
N ALA A 350 5.51 2.84 -0.41
CA ALA A 350 5.87 2.76 1.00
C ALA A 350 4.88 1.85 1.76
N PRO A 351 4.86 0.53 1.46
CA PRO A 351 3.89 -0.38 2.04
C PRO A 351 4.15 -0.64 3.52
N ALA A 352 3.08 -0.81 4.29
CA ALA A 352 3.14 -1.49 5.57
C ALA A 352 3.16 -3.02 5.37
N CYS A 353 3.57 -3.76 6.39
CA CYS A 353 3.52 -5.22 6.41
C CYS A 353 2.49 -5.72 7.43
N ALA A 354 1.93 -6.92 7.21
CA ALA A 354 1.09 -7.60 8.19
C ALA A 354 1.93 -7.95 9.43
N GLN A 355 1.34 -7.87 10.63
CA GLN A 355 2.08 -8.00 11.89
C GLN A 355 2.88 -9.31 11.98
N LYS A 356 2.29 -10.40 11.50
CA LYS A 356 2.86 -11.76 11.51
C LYS A 356 4.07 -11.92 10.58
N LEU A 357 4.17 -11.11 9.52
CA LEU A 357 5.15 -11.27 8.45
C LEU A 357 6.38 -10.34 8.59
N TYR A 358 6.34 -9.36 9.49
CA TYR A 358 7.42 -8.36 9.64
C TYR A 358 8.80 -8.99 9.82
N ALA A 359 8.93 -9.97 10.71
CA ALA A 359 10.24 -10.48 11.10
C ALA A 359 10.98 -11.09 9.89
N GLU A 360 10.30 -11.95 9.14
CA GLU A 360 10.88 -12.63 7.98
C GLU A 360 11.07 -11.66 6.80
N LEU A 361 10.08 -10.82 6.50
CA LEU A 361 10.18 -9.84 5.41
C LEU A 361 11.34 -8.85 5.65
N CYS A 362 11.44 -8.28 6.86
CA CYS A 362 12.51 -7.34 7.19
C CYS A 362 13.88 -8.01 7.18
N GLN A 363 14.01 -9.25 7.66
CA GLN A 363 15.27 -9.97 7.59
C GLN A 363 15.69 -10.21 6.15
N GLY A 364 14.79 -10.66 5.28
CA GLY A 364 15.13 -10.86 3.87
C GLY A 364 15.45 -9.56 3.11
N ILE A 365 14.88 -8.41 3.50
CA ILE A 365 15.33 -7.10 2.99
C ILE A 365 16.78 -6.83 3.39
N VAL A 366 17.15 -7.10 4.65
CA VAL A 366 18.54 -6.96 5.09
C VAL A 366 19.45 -7.87 4.28
N ASP A 367 19.09 -9.14 4.12
CA ASP A 367 19.91 -10.13 3.44
C ASP A 367 20.09 -9.81 1.93
N ILE A 368 18.99 -9.49 1.24
CA ILE A 368 18.99 -9.31 -0.22
C ILE A 368 19.46 -7.92 -0.65
N ALA A 369 19.03 -6.86 0.04
CA ALA A 369 19.21 -5.49 -0.45
C ALA A 369 20.30 -4.70 0.29
N ILE A 370 20.64 -5.08 1.53
CA ILE A 370 21.61 -4.36 2.35
C ILE A 370 22.93 -5.13 2.42
N ALA A 371 22.90 -6.38 2.90
CA ALA A 371 24.08 -7.21 3.10
C ALA A 371 24.78 -7.58 1.77
N SER A 372 24.03 -7.62 0.66
CA SER A 372 24.59 -7.80 -0.68
C SER A 372 25.55 -6.67 -1.10
N VAL A 373 25.37 -5.46 -0.57
CA VAL A 373 26.22 -4.28 -0.83
C VAL A 373 27.23 -4.10 0.29
N PHE A 374 26.78 -4.28 1.53
CA PHE A 374 27.53 -4.07 2.76
C PHE A 374 27.59 -5.37 3.55
N PRO A 375 28.41 -6.34 3.13
CA PRO A 375 28.50 -7.63 3.80
C PRO A 375 28.93 -7.44 5.26
N PRO A 376 28.34 -8.20 6.20
CA PRO A 376 28.73 -8.11 7.60
C PRO A 376 30.19 -8.56 7.79
N PRO A 377 30.90 -8.05 8.82
CA PRO A 377 32.33 -8.29 9.01
C PRO A 377 32.74 -9.76 9.06
N ASP A 378 31.83 -10.62 9.55
CA ASP A 378 32.06 -12.05 9.76
C ASP A 378 31.55 -12.92 8.59
N ALA A 379 31.00 -12.31 7.54
CA ALA A 379 30.65 -13.05 6.33
C ALA A 379 31.93 -13.24 5.48
N GLU A 380 32.60 -14.38 5.67
CA GLU A 380 33.49 -14.91 4.63
C GLU A 380 32.74 -14.90 3.29
N GLN A 381 33.45 -14.59 2.19
CA GLN A 381 32.90 -14.38 0.84
C GLN A 381 31.94 -15.51 0.42
N GLN A 382 30.67 -15.40 0.81
CA GLN A 382 29.64 -16.35 0.41
C GLN A 382 29.25 -16.02 -1.02
N GLN A 383 29.87 -16.75 -1.95
CA GLN A 383 29.46 -16.83 -3.34
C GLN A 383 27.95 -17.07 -3.42
N GLN A 384 27.28 -16.25 -4.24
CA GLN A 384 25.93 -16.43 -4.80
C GLN A 384 25.05 -17.45 -4.04
N GLN A 385 24.68 -17.13 -2.81
CA GLN A 385 23.64 -17.90 -2.14
C GLN A 385 22.33 -17.69 -2.90
N PRO A 386 21.51 -18.74 -3.06
CA PRO A 386 20.16 -18.57 -3.58
C PRO A 386 19.44 -17.50 -2.75
N PRO A 387 18.48 -16.76 -3.33
CA PRO A 387 17.69 -15.81 -2.55
C PRO A 387 17.16 -16.51 -1.29
N PRO A 388 17.08 -15.81 -0.14
CA PRO A 388 16.48 -16.35 1.07
C PRO A 388 15.21 -17.10 0.71
N ALA A 389 15.00 -18.28 1.31
CA ALA A 389 13.91 -19.18 0.96
C ALA A 389 12.54 -18.47 0.90
N ALA A 390 12.38 -17.34 1.59
CA ALA A 390 11.18 -16.53 1.63
C ALA A 390 10.87 -15.68 0.38
N PHE A 391 11.77 -15.57 -0.60
CA PHE A 391 11.55 -14.79 -1.84
C PHE A 391 11.60 -15.65 -3.11
N ILE A 392 10.79 -15.26 -4.08
CA ILE A 392 10.78 -15.77 -5.45
C ILE A 392 11.40 -14.70 -6.33
N LYS A 393 12.56 -14.99 -6.93
CA LYS A 393 13.13 -14.10 -7.95
C LYS A 393 12.29 -14.20 -9.22
N LEU A 394 11.77 -13.08 -9.69
CA LEU A 394 10.88 -13.01 -10.85
C LEU A 394 11.65 -12.83 -12.14
#